data_AF-W4V2Y4-F1
#
_entry.id   AF-W4V2Y4-F1
#
_cell.length_a   1.000
_cell.length_b   1.000
_cell.length_c   1.000
_cell.angle_alpha   90.00
_cell.angle_beta   90.00
_cell.angle_gamma   90.00
#
_symmetry.space_group_name_H-M   'P 1'
#
loop_
_entity.id
_entity.type
_entity.pdbx_description
1 polymer ?
#
loop_
_entity_poly.entity_id
_entity_poly.type
_entity_poly.pdbx_seq_one_letter_code
_entity_poly.pdbx_strand_id
1 'polypeptide(L)'
;MNADLSISYSIAVFIVVLLAASILNLLKEHYIFQITGIAFLFMIGIIRMTSTILSNSVVSLSQLYFSLLPILSGIGACLFSMSLGFWVFPIIRRKFKD
;
A
#
# COMPACT_ATOMS: atom_id res chain seq x y z
N MET A 1 -3.89 -22.11 2.47
CA MET A 1 -4.32 -20.70 2.38
C MET A 1 -4.77 -20.48 0.95
N ASN A 2 -6.05 -20.19 0.70
CA ASN A 2 -6.59 -20.10 -0.67
C ASN A 2 -5.98 -18.87 -1.37
N ALA A 3 -5.18 -19.10 -2.42
CA ALA A 3 -4.47 -18.04 -3.13
C ALA A 3 -5.42 -16.96 -3.67
N ASP A 4 -6.60 -17.35 -4.14
CA ASP A 4 -7.62 -16.43 -4.67
C ASP A 4 -8.11 -15.41 -3.64
N LEU A 5 -8.22 -15.83 -2.37
CA LEU A 5 -8.65 -14.95 -1.28
C LEU A 5 -7.54 -13.95 -0.93
N SER A 6 -6.28 -14.40 -0.88
CA SER A 6 -5.13 -13.53 -0.63
C SER A 6 -4.93 -12.50 -1.75
N ILE A 7 -5.17 -12.89 -3.00
CA ILE A 7 -5.11 -11.99 -4.16
C ILE A 7 -6.24 -10.97 -4.10
N SER A 8 -7.48 -11.41 -3.91
CA SER A 8 -8.65 -10.52 -3.82
C SER A 8 -8.51 -9.53 -2.67
N TYR A 9 -8.03 -9.98 -1.51
CA TYR A 9 -7.75 -9.13 -0.36
C TYR A 9 -6.65 -8.10 -0.66
N SER A 10 -5.58 -8.50 -1.34
CA SER A 10 -4.49 -7.58 -1.70
C SER A 10 -4.94 -6.50 -2.69
N ILE A 11 -5.83 -6.84 -3.63
CA ILE A 11 -6.45 -5.89 -4.56
C ILE A 11 -7.37 -4.92 -3.82
N ALA A 12 -8.18 -5.42 -2.88
CA ALA A 12 -9.03 -4.56 -2.06
C ALA A 12 -8.20 -3.56 -1.23
N VAL A 13 -7.12 -4.03 -0.59
CA VAL A 13 -6.18 -3.18 0.14
C VAL A 13 -5.54 -2.14 -0.79
N PHE A 14 -5.16 -2.53 -2.02
CA PHE A 14 -4.63 -1.60 -3.02
C PHE A 14 -5.59 -0.44 -3.27
N ILE A 15 -6.85 -0.75 -3.60
CA ILE A 15 -7.84 0.24 -4.01
C ILE A 15 -8.19 1.16 -2.84
N VAL A 16 -8.38 0.61 -1.64
CA VAL A 16 -8.72 1.40 -0.45
C VAL A 16 -7.59 2.37 -0.10
N VAL A 17 -6.35 1.89 -0.08
CA VAL A 17 -5.18 2.72 0.22
C VAL A 17 -4.95 3.76 -0.88
N LEU A 18 -5.14 3.39 -2.15
CA LEU A 18 -5.01 4.30 -3.29
C LEU A 18 -6.03 5.45 -3.20
N LEU A 19 -7.29 5.15 -2.91
CA LEU A 19 -8.34 6.16 -2.76
C LEU A 19 -8.07 7.07 -1.56
N ALA A 20 -7.73 6.51 -0.40
CA ALA A 20 -7.40 7.30 0.79
C ALA A 20 -6.21 8.24 0.55
N ALA A 21 -5.13 7.71 -0.05
CA ALA A 21 -3.93 8.48 -0.38
C ALA A 21 -4.21 9.56 -1.43
N SER A 22 -5.07 9.26 -2.42
CA SER A 22 -5.46 10.21 -3.47
C SER A 22 -6.30 11.36 -2.92
N ILE A 23 -7.22 11.10 -1.98
CA ILE A 23 -8.01 12.14 -1.29
C ILE A 23 -7.08 13.07 -0.49
N LEU A 24 -6.13 12.48 0.26
CA LEU A 24 -5.15 13.26 1.02
C LEU A 24 -4.31 14.17 0.11
N ASN A 25 -3.87 13.64 -1.03
CA ASN A 25 -3.07 14.40 -1.99
C ASN A 25 -3.87 15.51 -2.70
N LEU A 26 -5.18 15.32 -2.90
CA LEU A 26 -6.08 16.35 -3.45
C LEU A 26 -6.22 17.54 -2.48
N LEU A 27 -6.37 17.24 -1.18
CA LEU A 27 -6.59 18.23 -0.14
C LEU A 27 -5.36 19.12 0.07
N LYS A 28 -4.15 18.54 0.10
CA LYS A 28 -2.89 19.27 0.34
C LYS A 28 -1.69 18.38 0.01
N GLU A 29 -0.59 18.96 -0.49
CA GLU A 29 0.65 18.23 -0.83
C GLU A 29 1.42 17.76 0.42
N HIS A 30 0.79 16.98 1.28
CA HIS A 30 1.41 16.42 2.47
C HIS A 30 1.94 15.01 2.16
N TYR A 31 3.00 14.97 1.35
CA TYR A 31 3.80 13.77 1.05
C TYR A 31 4.25 13.01 2.31
N ILE A 32 4.38 13.72 3.44
CA ILE A 32 4.71 13.18 4.76
C ILE A 32 3.71 12.10 5.22
N PHE A 33 2.41 12.23 4.93
CA PHE A 33 1.42 11.23 5.35
C PHE A 33 1.57 9.92 4.57
N GLN A 34 1.86 9.98 3.27
CA GLN A 34 2.11 8.79 2.46
C GLN A 34 3.41 8.07 2.89
N ILE A 35 4.48 8.83 3.16
CA ILE A 35 5.75 8.26 3.66
C ILE A 35 5.55 7.60 5.02
N THR A 36 4.79 8.24 5.92
CA THR A 36 4.43 7.65 7.21
C THR A 36 3.63 6.36 7.04
N GLY A 37 2.68 6.33 6.10
CA GLY A 37 1.91 5.12 5.77
C GLY A 37 2.78 3.98 5.25
N ILE A 38 3.74 4.28 4.37
CA ILE A 38 4.71 3.29 3.88
C ILE A 38 5.57 2.75 5.02
N ALA A 39 6.11 3.63 5.88
CA ALA A 39 6.92 3.24 7.02
C ALA A 39 6.14 2.34 8.01
N PHE A 40 4.88 2.67 8.25
CA PHE A 40 4.00 1.87 9.11
C PHE A 40 3.71 0.49 8.52
N LEU A 41 3.34 0.42 7.23
CA LEU A 41 3.12 -0.84 6.53
C LEU A 41 4.38 -1.69 6.47
N PHE A 42 5.54 -1.07 6.26
CA PHE A 42 6.83 -1.74 6.26
C PHE A 42 7.16 -2.37 7.62
N MET A 43 6.95 -1.64 8.72
CA MET A 43 7.13 -2.16 10.08
C MET A 43 6.19 -3.33 10.37
N ILE A 44 4.92 -3.24 9.98
CA ILE A 44 3.97 -4.36 10.09
C ILE A 44 4.44 -5.56 9.26
N GLY A 45 4.99 -5.33 8.08
CA GLY A 45 5.57 -6.35 7.22
C GLY A 45 6.69 -7.13 7.91
N ILE A 46 7.64 -6.42 8.53
CA ILE A 46 8.73 -7.02 9.31
C ILE A 46 8.17 -7.86 10.46
N ILE A 47 7.24 -7.31 11.25
CA ILE A 47 6.65 -8.02 12.40
C ILE A 47 5.95 -9.30 11.93
N ARG A 48 5.14 -9.24 10.86
CA ARG A 48 4.46 -10.41 10.29
C ARG A 48 5.44 -11.44 9.75
N MET A 49 6.50 -11.00 9.07
CA MET A 49 7.53 -11.88 8.54
C MET A 49 8.23 -12.63 9.67
N THR A 50 8.68 -11.91 10.71
CA THR A 50 9.30 -12.49 11.90
C THR A 50 8.37 -13.47 12.60
N SER A 51 7.09 -13.11 12.80
CA SER A 51 6.11 -14.01 13.41
C SER A 51 5.86 -15.27 12.58
N THR A 52 5.83 -15.16 11.25
CA THR A 52 5.60 -16.31 10.35
C THR A 52 6.77 -17.28 10.40
N ILE A 53 8.00 -16.76 10.44
CA ILE A 53 9.24 -17.54 10.55
C ILE A 53 9.36 -18.21 11.92
N LEU A 54 8.99 -17.51 13.00
CA LEU A 54 9.08 -18.07 14.36
C LEU A 54 8.05 -19.19 14.59
N SER A 55 6.87 -19.07 14.01
CA SER A 55 5.77 -20.02 14.21
C SER A 55 5.82 -21.26 13.32
N ASN A 56 6.65 -21.29 12.28
CA ASN A 56 6.72 -22.42 11.35
C ASN A 56 8.18 -22.80 11.09
N SER A 57 8.55 -24.05 11.36
CA SER A 57 9.92 -24.56 11.18
C SER A 57 10.36 -24.66 9.71
N VAL A 58 9.41 -24.72 8.78
CA VAL A 58 9.65 -24.77 7.33
C VAL A 58 8.63 -23.87 6.63
N VAL A 59 8.96 -22.61 6.42
CA VAL A 59 8.11 -21.67 5.67
C VAL A 59 8.48 -21.71 4.19
N SER A 60 7.53 -22.06 3.32
CA SER A 60 7.77 -21.93 1.88
C SER A 60 7.85 -20.46 1.49
N LEU A 61 8.74 -20.14 0.54
CA LEU A 61 8.88 -18.78 0.03
C LEU A 61 7.54 -18.24 -0.53
N SER A 62 6.71 -19.12 -1.09
CA SER A 62 5.37 -18.80 -1.58
C SER A 62 4.40 -18.39 -0.47
N GLN A 63 4.40 -19.05 0.69
CA GLN A 63 3.56 -18.66 1.82
C GLN A 63 3.95 -17.31 2.40
N LEU A 64 5.26 -17.05 2.51
CA LEU A 64 5.77 -15.74 2.91
C LEU A 64 5.32 -14.64 1.94
N TYR A 65 5.46 -14.90 0.64
CA TYR A 65 5.05 -13.96 -0.40
C TYR A 65 3.54 -13.66 -0.33
N PHE A 66 2.68 -14.67 -0.25
CA PHE A 66 1.22 -14.45 -0.13
C PHE A 66 0.81 -13.75 1.18
N SER A 67 1.58 -13.91 2.26
CA SER A 67 1.34 -13.20 3.53
C SER A 67 1.74 -11.72 3.47
N LEU A 68 2.79 -11.41 2.70
CA LEU A 68 3.31 -10.05 2.49
C LEU A 68 2.63 -9.31 1.33
N LEU A 69 1.98 -10.02 0.41
CA LEU A 69 1.31 -9.48 -0.78
C LEU A 69 0.37 -8.29 -0.49
N PRO A 70 -0.47 -8.32 0.56
CA PRO A 70 -1.34 -7.19 0.89
C PRO A 70 -0.56 -5.95 1.34
N ILE A 71 0.56 -6.16 2.04
CA ILE A 71 1.42 -5.09 2.56
C ILE A 71 2.19 -4.44 1.41
N LEU A 72 2.76 -5.27 0.52
CA LEU A 72 3.42 -4.81 -0.71
C LEU A 72 2.44 -4.06 -1.60
N SER A 73 1.21 -4.55 -1.71
CA SER A 73 0.13 -3.90 -2.44
C SER A 73 -0.20 -2.52 -1.84
N GLY A 74 -0.35 -2.41 -0.52
CA GLY A 74 -0.58 -1.12 0.15
C GLY A 74 0.58 -0.12 -0.03
N ILE A 75 1.83 -0.58 0.05
CA ILE A 75 3.02 0.26 -0.22
C ILE A 75 3.01 0.73 -1.69
N GLY A 76 2.70 -0.18 -2.62
CA GLY A 76 2.56 0.13 -4.04
C GLY A 76 1.47 1.18 -4.30
N ALA A 77 0.32 1.08 -3.64
CA ALA A 77 -0.76 2.05 -3.74
C ALA A 77 -0.34 3.44 -3.23
N CYS A 78 0.39 3.52 -2.12
CA CYS A 78 0.93 4.78 -1.60
C CYS A 78 1.92 5.42 -2.58
N LEU A 79 2.85 4.63 -3.15
CA LEU A 79 3.81 5.12 -4.14
C LEU A 79 3.13 5.56 -5.44
N PHE A 80 2.17 4.78 -5.94
CA PHE A 80 1.42 5.11 -7.15
C PHE A 80 0.59 6.37 -6.96
N SER A 81 -0.05 6.53 -5.80
CA SER A 81 -0.76 7.76 -5.43
C SER A 81 0.19 8.96 -5.34
N MET A 82 1.41 8.78 -4.86
CA MET A 82 2.44 9.82 -4.85
C MET A 82 2.84 10.26 -6.26
N SER A 83 3.07 9.29 -7.17
CA SER A 83 3.36 9.57 -8.58
C SER A 83 2.20 10.27 -9.30
N LEU A 84 0.96 9.81 -9.09
CA LEU A 84 -0.23 10.49 -9.57
C LEU A 84 -0.36 11.89 -8.96
N GLY A 85 0.06 12.04 -7.71
CA GLY A 85 0.11 13.30 -6.96
C GLY A 85 0.92 14.38 -7.64
N PHE A 86 2.10 14.02 -8.14
CA PHE A 86 2.96 14.94 -8.87
C PHE A 86 2.49 15.22 -10.30
N TRP A 87 1.84 14.27 -10.97
CA TRP A 87 1.54 14.39 -12.40
C TRP A 87 0.10 14.83 -12.69
N VAL A 88 -0.87 14.21 -12.04
CA VAL A 88 -2.31 14.32 -12.38
C VAL A 88 -3.00 15.40 -11.54
N PHE A 89 -2.70 15.47 -10.24
CA PHE A 89 -3.34 16.44 -9.35
C PHE A 89 -3.03 17.93 -9.65
N PRO A 90 -1.82 18.36 -10.08
CA PRO A 90 -1.62 19.76 -10.46
C PRO A 90 -2.40 20.16 -11.72
N ILE A 91 -2.62 19.22 -12.65
CA ILE A 91 -3.44 19.45 -13.86
C ILE A 91 -4.91 19.62 -13.47
N ILE A 92 -5.43 18.75 -12.58
CA ILE A 92 -6.81 18.84 -12.09
C ILE A 92 -7.03 20.10 -11.26
N ARG A 93 -6.10 20.45 -10.36
CA ARG A 93 -6.19 21.65 -9.53
C ARG A 93 -6.12 22.94 -10.36
N ARG A 94 -5.42 22.94 -11.50
CA ARG A 94 -5.47 24.04 -12.46
C ARG A 94 -6.83 24.15 -13.16
N LYS A 95 -7.45 23.03 -13.56
CA LYS A 95 -8.75 23.03 -14.25
C LYS A 95 -9.95 23.42 -13.38
N PHE A 96 -9.89 23.23 -12.06
CA PHE A 96 -10.97 23.58 -11.14
C PHE A 96 -10.82 24.97 -10.49
N LYS A 97 -9.75 25.70 -10.82
CA LYS A 97 -9.52 27.06 -10.30
C LYS A 97 -10.09 28.15 -11.22
N ASP A 98 -10.43 27.79 -12.46
CA ASP A 98 -11.22 28.60 -13.40
C ASP A 98 -12.68 28.14 -13.37
#